data_AF-A0A147EK96-F1
#
_entry.id   AF-A0A147EK96-F1
#
_cell.length_a   1.000
_cell.length_b   1.000
_cell.length_c   1.000
_cell.angle_alpha   90.00
_cell.angle_beta   90.00
_cell.angle_gamma   90.00
#
_symmetry.space_group_name_H-M   'P 1'
#
loop_
_entity.id
_entity.type
_entity.pdbx_description
1 polymer ?
#
loop_
_entity_poly.entity_id
_entity_poly.type
_entity_poly.pdbx_seq_one_letter_code
_entity_poly.pdbx_strand_id
1 'polypeptide(L)'
;MTRSLPHQSVFHRPLSADWTIVRLLEWISDDDARCHDVRLHAVLDAVDRALHPDSSGAPIGVVALVRSLALRVSAEPGWGERTLGELVGVREPEQPAPAGAEALVAV
;
A
#
# COMPACT_ATOMS: atom_id res chain seq x y z
N MET A 1 -12.60 28.09 -8.23
CA MET A 1 -11.45 27.31 -8.71
C MET A 1 -10.84 26.58 -7.52
N THR A 2 -11.31 25.37 -7.22
CA THR A 2 -10.78 24.54 -6.14
C THR A 2 -9.55 23.79 -6.65
N ARG A 3 -8.38 24.21 -6.20
CA ARG A 3 -7.09 23.54 -6.41
C ARG A 3 -7.07 22.32 -5.49
N SER A 4 -7.47 21.16 -6.00
CA SER A 4 -7.33 19.87 -5.30
C SER A 4 -5.84 19.63 -5.02
N LEU A 5 -5.51 19.41 -3.76
CA LEU A 5 -4.15 19.18 -3.29
C LEU A 5 -3.56 17.92 -3.95
N PRO A 6 -2.28 17.91 -4.36
CA PRO A 6 -1.64 16.71 -4.85
C PRO A 6 -1.48 15.72 -3.69
N HIS A 7 -2.01 14.51 -3.85
CA HIS A 7 -1.67 13.35 -3.02
C HIS A 7 -0.14 13.31 -2.86
N GLN A 8 0.34 13.74 -1.69
CA GLN A 8 1.78 13.83 -1.42
C GLN A 8 2.38 12.44 -1.62
N SER A 9 3.19 12.34 -2.67
CA SER A 9 3.51 11.09 -3.33
C SER A 9 4.43 10.24 -2.44
N VAL A 10 3.84 9.26 -1.76
CA VAL A 10 4.56 8.13 -1.15
C VAL A 10 5.34 7.33 -2.21
N PHE A 11 4.99 7.52 -3.48
CA PHE A 11 5.66 6.94 -4.63
C PHE A 11 6.97 7.65 -4.96
N HIS A 12 8.08 6.92 -4.89
CA HIS A 12 9.35 7.37 -5.44
C HIS A 12 9.34 7.26 -6.96
N ARG A 13 9.68 8.33 -7.69
CA ARG A 13 9.85 8.25 -9.15
C ARG A 13 10.81 7.10 -9.50
N PRO A 14 10.47 6.22 -10.46
CA PRO A 14 9.42 6.37 -11.47
C PRO A 14 8.02 5.82 -11.13
N LEU A 15 7.78 5.36 -9.89
CA LEU A 15 6.49 4.79 -9.49
C LEU A 15 5.36 5.83 -9.59
N SER A 16 4.21 5.41 -10.14
CA SER A 16 2.97 6.20 -10.20
C SER A 16 1.82 5.44 -9.55
N ALA A 17 0.80 6.17 -9.09
CA ALA A 17 -0.41 5.56 -8.52
C ALA A 17 -1.13 4.65 -9.54
N ASP A 18 -1.05 4.95 -10.83
CA ASP A 18 -1.65 4.15 -11.91
C ASP A 18 -0.88 2.86 -12.24
N TRP A 19 0.26 2.61 -11.59
CA TRP A 19 0.98 1.36 -11.79
C TRP A 19 0.20 0.21 -11.18
N THR A 20 0.16 -0.92 -11.89
CA THR A 20 -0.40 -2.16 -11.37
C THR A 20 0.63 -2.89 -10.50
N ILE A 21 0.16 -3.80 -9.63
CA ILE A 21 1.07 -4.63 -8.83
C ILE A 21 2.01 -5.46 -9.75
N VAL A 22 1.49 -6.02 -10.84
CA VAL A 22 2.31 -6.77 -11.81
C VAL A 22 3.42 -5.89 -12.38
N ARG A 23 3.09 -4.67 -12.83
CA ARG A 23 4.08 -3.75 -13.39
C ARG A 23 5.14 -3.35 -12.37
N LEU A 24 4.75 -3.18 -11.10
CA LEU A 24 5.69 -2.94 -10.01
C LEU A 24 6.64 -4.14 -9.82
N LEU A 25 6.12 -5.37 -9.78
CA LEU A 25 6.92 -6.57 -9.61
C LEU A 25 7.87 -6.81 -10.79
N GLU A 26 7.42 -6.58 -12.02
CA GLU A 26 8.28 -6.65 -13.22
C GLU A 26 9.41 -5.63 -13.16
N TRP A 27 9.09 -4.37 -12.80
CA TRP A 27 10.11 -3.32 -12.66
C TRP A 27 11.12 -3.62 -11.55
N ILE A 28 10.72 -4.26 -10.45
CA ILE A 28 11.64 -4.71 -9.41
C ILE A 28 12.50 -5.89 -9.91
N SER A 29 11.91 -6.84 -10.63
CA SER A 29 12.60 -8.05 -11.09
C SER A 29 13.62 -7.77 -12.21
N ASP A 30 13.45 -6.67 -12.93
CA ASP A 30 14.37 -6.19 -13.97
C ASP A 30 15.76 -5.78 -13.42
N ASP A 31 15.85 -5.48 -12.11
CA ASP A 31 17.09 -5.00 -11.49
C ASP A 31 17.18 -5.47 -10.04
N ASP A 32 18.09 -6.42 -9.78
CA ASP A 32 18.27 -7.05 -8.47
C ASP A 32 18.56 -6.03 -7.35
N ALA A 33 19.19 -4.89 -7.67
CA ALA A 33 19.43 -3.83 -6.69
C ALA A 33 18.13 -3.24 -6.15
N ARG A 34 17.04 -3.24 -6.94
CA ARG A 34 15.70 -2.79 -6.51
C ARG A 34 15.08 -3.76 -5.51
N CYS A 35 15.41 -5.04 -5.58
CA CYS A 35 14.96 -6.05 -4.62
C CYS A 35 15.53 -5.82 -3.20
N HIS A 36 16.61 -5.03 -3.11
CA HIS A 36 17.25 -4.62 -1.87
C HIS A 36 17.04 -3.14 -1.52
N ASP A 37 16.32 -2.38 -2.36
CA ASP A 37 16.11 -0.96 -2.14
C ASP A 37 15.12 -0.72 -0.99
N VAL A 38 15.67 -0.34 0.17
CA VAL A 38 14.92 -0.02 1.39
C VAL A 38 13.87 1.08 1.19
N ARG A 39 14.01 1.92 0.16
CA ARG A 39 13.03 2.97 -0.16
C ARG A 39 11.72 2.39 -0.69
N LEU A 40 11.75 1.17 -1.25
CA LEU A 40 10.56 0.46 -1.71
C LEU A 40 9.84 -0.26 -0.56
N HIS A 41 10.47 -0.39 0.61
CA HIS A 41 9.88 -1.09 1.75
C HIS A 41 8.52 -0.50 2.14
N ALA A 42 8.43 0.82 2.27
CA ALA A 42 7.19 1.49 2.66
C ALA A 42 6.04 1.26 1.68
N VAL A 43 6.30 1.27 0.38
CA VAL A 43 5.25 1.05 -0.63
C VAL A 43 4.82 -0.41 -0.67
N LEU A 44 5.77 -1.34 -0.57
CA LEU A 44 5.49 -2.78 -0.60
C LEU A 44 4.78 -3.26 0.68
N ASP A 45 5.16 -2.73 1.85
CA ASP A 45 4.45 -3.00 3.12
C ASP A 45 3.01 -2.45 3.08
N ALA A 46 2.82 -1.24 2.54
CA ALA A 46 1.48 -0.66 2.39
C ALA A 46 0.58 -1.53 1.48
N VAL A 47 1.13 -2.02 0.36
CA VAL A 47 0.40 -2.91 -0.56
C VAL A 47 0.14 -4.28 0.10
N ASP A 48 1.13 -4.88 0.79
CA ASP A 48 0.91 -6.16 1.48
C ASP A 48 -0.18 -6.06 2.54
N ARG A 49 -0.18 -4.99 3.34
CA ARG A 49 -1.25 -4.74 4.34
C ARG A 49 -2.60 -4.46 3.71
N ALA A 50 -2.65 -3.81 2.55
CA ALA A 50 -3.90 -3.58 1.83
C ALA A 50 -4.51 -4.90 1.35
N LEU A 51 -3.67 -5.84 0.90
CA LEU A 51 -4.10 -7.17 0.46
C LEU A 51 -4.35 -8.15 1.61
N HIS A 52 -3.65 -7.97 2.73
CA HIS A 52 -3.74 -8.84 3.89
C HIS A 52 -3.61 -8.04 5.19
N PRO A 53 -4.73 -7.52 5.72
CA PRO A 53 -4.70 -6.71 6.94
C PRO A 53 -4.26 -7.50 8.18
N ASP A 54 -4.40 -8.83 8.16
CA ASP A 54 -3.93 -9.74 9.22
C ASP A 54 -2.45 -10.14 9.11
N SER A 55 -1.71 -9.57 8.14
CA SER A 55 -0.25 -9.73 8.03
C SER A 55 0.42 -9.05 9.24
N SER A 56 0.50 -9.78 10.35
CA SER A 56 0.97 -9.28 11.64
C SER A 56 2.47 -9.04 11.62
N GLY A 57 2.87 -7.83 11.20
CA GLY A 57 3.96 -7.03 11.77
C GLY A 57 5.38 -7.59 11.79
N ALA A 58 5.67 -8.75 11.20
CA ALA A 58 7.05 -9.22 11.11
C ALA A 58 7.85 -8.26 10.21
N PRO A 59 9.02 -7.75 10.63
CA PRO A 59 9.87 -6.96 9.77
C PRO A 59 10.43 -7.87 8.67
N ILE A 60 9.72 -7.95 7.56
CA ILE A 60 10.14 -8.68 6.36
C ILE A 60 10.92 -7.71 5.47
N GLY A 61 12.10 -8.15 5.01
CA GLY A 61 12.90 -7.38 4.06
C GLY A 61 12.19 -7.24 2.71
N VAL A 62 12.63 -6.28 1.89
CA VAL A 62 12.07 -5.96 0.57
C VAL A 62 11.89 -7.23 -0.28
N VAL A 63 12.92 -8.08 -0.35
CA VAL A 63 12.88 -9.39 -1.04
C VAL A 63 11.70 -10.27 -0.60
N ALA A 64 11.44 -10.33 0.70
CA ALA A 64 10.39 -11.19 1.24
C ALA A 64 8.99 -10.62 0.96
N LEU A 65 8.84 -9.28 0.99
CA LEU A 65 7.61 -8.60 0.56
C LEU A 65 7.34 -8.84 -0.93
N VAL A 66 8.34 -8.67 -1.79
CA VAL A 66 8.25 -8.95 -3.24
C VAL A 66 7.83 -10.39 -3.49
N ARG A 67 8.45 -11.36 -2.79
CA ARG A 67 8.11 -12.78 -2.92
C ARG A 67 6.68 -13.09 -2.45
N SER A 68 6.25 -12.51 -1.33
CA SER A 68 4.88 -12.66 -0.81
C SER A 68 3.86 -12.14 -1.82
N LEU A 69 4.09 -10.95 -2.37
CA LEU A 69 3.25 -10.33 -3.39
C LEU A 69 3.20 -11.16 -4.67
N ALA A 70 4.34 -11.62 -5.17
CA ALA A 70 4.40 -12.46 -6.38
C ALA A 70 3.66 -13.79 -6.20
N LEU A 71 3.79 -14.44 -5.04
CA LEU A 71 3.04 -15.66 -4.73
C LEU A 71 1.53 -15.40 -4.70
N ARG A 72 1.10 -14.27 -4.14
CA ARG A 72 -0.32 -13.90 -4.07
C ARG A 72 -0.90 -13.56 -5.44
N VAL A 73 -0.20 -12.79 -6.26
CA VAL A 73 -0.61 -12.49 -7.63
C VAL A 73 -0.66 -13.76 -8.48
N SER A 74 0.26 -14.70 -8.25
CA SER A 74 0.23 -16.01 -8.91
C SER A 74 -0.99 -16.85 -8.49
N ALA A 75 -1.37 -16.80 -7.21
CA ALA A 75 -2.55 -17.50 -6.69
C ALA A 75 -3.88 -16.86 -7.14
N GLU A 76 -3.94 -15.54 -7.19
CA GLU A 76 -5.10 -14.75 -7.62
C GLU A 76 -4.65 -13.62 -8.57
N PRO A 77 -4.70 -13.86 -9.90
CA PRO A 77 -4.23 -12.90 -10.90
C PRO A 77 -4.94 -11.54 -10.86
N GLY A 78 -6.19 -11.51 -10.39
CA GLY A 78 -6.98 -10.29 -10.28
C GLY A 78 -6.39 -9.25 -9.31
N TRP A 79 -5.54 -9.65 -8.35
CA TRP A 79 -4.78 -8.70 -7.53
C TRP A 79 -3.68 -8.02 -8.33
N GLY A 80 -3.11 -8.72 -9.31
CA GLY A 80 -2.05 -8.21 -10.17
C GLY A 80 -2.46 -7.00 -11.01
N GLU A 81 -3.75 -6.91 -11.35
CA GLU A 81 -4.35 -5.87 -12.18
C GLU A 81 -4.75 -4.61 -11.36
N ARG A 82 -4.80 -4.72 -10.03
CA ARG A 82 -5.10 -3.58 -9.15
C ARG A 82 -3.98 -2.55 -9.20
N THR A 83 -4.37 -1.29 -9.14
CA THR A 83 -3.42 -0.17 -9.14
C THR A 83 -2.90 0.13 -7.73
N LEU A 84 -1.69 0.68 -7.64
CA LEU A 84 -1.10 1.10 -6.37
C LEU A 84 -1.94 2.20 -5.71
N GLY A 85 -2.53 3.09 -6.51
CA GLY A 85 -3.42 4.16 -6.04
C GLY A 85 -4.69 3.62 -5.40
N GLU A 86 -5.29 2.57 -5.95
CA GLU A 86 -6.46 1.92 -5.35
C GLU A 86 -6.13 1.25 -4.01
N LEU A 87 -4.93 0.67 -3.87
CA LEU A 87 -4.57 -0.08 -2.65
C LEU A 87 -4.04 0.83 -1.54
N VAL A 88 -3.25 1.84 -1.90
CA VAL A 88 -2.63 2.76 -0.96
C VAL A 88 -3.54 3.96 -0.66
N GLY A 89 -4.32 4.43 -1.65
CA GLY A 89 -5.25 5.56 -1.51
C GLY A 89 -6.54 5.23 -0.76
N VAL A 90 -6.88 3.95 -0.57
CA VAL A 90 -8.04 3.53 0.24
C VAL A 90 -7.77 3.62 1.75
N ARG A 91 -6.53 3.94 2.17
CA ARG A 91 -6.18 4.20 3.57
C ARG A 91 -5.83 5.68 3.82
N GLU A 92 -6.69 6.61 3.43
CA GLU A 92 -7.02 7.64 4.41
C GLU A 92 -8.02 6.95 5.35
N PRO A 93 -7.63 6.57 6.59
CA PRO A 93 -8.64 6.26 7.57
C PRO A 93 -9.51 7.50 7.66
N GLU A 94 -10.75 7.39 7.19
CA GLU A 94 -11.83 8.25 7.64
C GLU A 94 -11.75 8.18 9.17
N GLN A 95 -11.11 9.19 9.75
CA GLN A 95 -10.94 9.36 11.16
C GLN A 95 -12.35 9.23 11.74
N PRO A 96 -12.66 8.16 12.52
CA PRO A 96 -13.99 8.05 13.08
C PRO A 96 -14.22 9.33 13.86
N ALA A 97 -15.28 10.04 13.49
CA ALA A 97 -15.65 11.33 14.04
C ALA A 97 -15.49 11.32 15.56
N PRO A 98 -15.05 12.42 16.20
CA PRO A 98 -15.11 12.50 17.65
C PRO A 98 -16.57 12.28 18.04
N ALA A 99 -16.84 11.17 18.72
CA ALA A 99 -18.11 10.96 19.40
C ALA A 99 -18.21 12.02 20.50
N GLY A 100 -18.63 13.22 20.10
CA GLY A 100 -19.12 14.23 20.99
C GLY A 100 -20.44 13.76 21.58
N ALA A 101 -20.61 14.09 22.85
CA ALA A 101 -21.88 14.23 23.54
C ALA A 101 -22.71 12.97 23.76
N GLU A 102 -22.47 12.32 24.90
CA GLU A 102 -23.57 11.90 25.77
C GLU A 102 -23.27 12.47 27.17
N ALA A 103 -23.83 13.65 27.43
CA ALA A 103 -24.09 14.11 28.77
C ALA A 103 -25.24 13.26 29.33
N LEU A 104 -25.00 12.46 30.37
CA LEU A 104 -26.07 11.91 31.20
C LEU A 104 -25.76 12.13 32.69
N VAL A 105 -26.45 13.16 33.17
CA VAL A 105 -26.84 13.56 34.52
C VAL A 105 -27.17 12.39 35.47
N ALA A 106 -26.71 12.57 36.72
CA ALA A 106 -27.28 12.20 38.03
C ALA A 106 -28.03 10.87 38.23
N VAL A 107 -27.62 10.12 39.26
CA VAL A 107 -28.34 9.94 40.54
C VAL A 107 -27.31 9.70 41.65
#